data_AF-A0A420Y383-F1
#
_entry.id   AF-A0A420Y383-F1
#
_cell.length_a   1.000
_cell.length_b   1.000
_cell.length_c   1.000
_cell.angle_alpha   90.00
_cell.angle_beta   90.00
_cell.angle_gamma   90.00
#
_symmetry.space_group_name_H-M   'P 1'
#
loop_
_entity.id
_entity.type
_entity.pdbx_description
1 polymer ?
#
loop_
_entity_poly.entity_id
_entity_poly.type
_entity_poly.pdbx_seq_one_letter_code
_entity_poly.pdbx_strand_id
1 'polypeptide(L)'
;MTQSVGGVGHNVAVATYRAAGLDIPTEEHKTRVRLFTFVGADDSATDAVRTKLAAYEGLSKSLISLKGRSTARYVSVNDSKKNLMLAMADMDIYDSVSDHPPRIFFKRPSTRKYLVVDANWSSTGISSLLQQGRKLGATRIFEPVSVAKSERLFPVGKRLSVFPHADVEMATPNVHELKTMWETARSGEYFARDDWFAFIDQLDIGGGGATDRFVRVSSIAITNEGIPQQCMQLLPFIPTLVVTLGDQGVLLAEVLRPDDLRLKDQEHAKYVVARNKTEDPKFGGIYMRLYPAVAKVEDVVSVNGAGDTFLGVLVAGLAMNVPLYKAINIAQTGAIMTLRSKEPVSPELNKVYWVLQENGLQTSTQVTEQAQEDQALVKEEELEEVLISLEEEDEASTQDQVVQQPEVDTCTATKPLSQIPLTTDEQWGVASEVAPVVKKPELTKDLPVEQPSNNDRSSYTGIEERWGDAEEVTPVFKGERRFHERKPVVRREEPQQAEQEERPWGTFTGGKKAEGS
;
A
#
# COMPACT_ATOMS: atom_id res chain seq x y z
N MET A 1 11.53 11.33 35.20
CA MET A 1 11.43 10.68 33.87
C MET A 1 10.05 10.08 33.73
N THR A 2 9.29 10.48 32.72
CA THR A 2 8.07 9.79 32.32
C THR A 2 8.45 8.64 31.38
N GLN A 3 7.94 7.44 31.63
CA GLN A 3 8.15 6.27 30.76
C GLN A 3 6.83 5.92 30.08
N SER A 4 6.83 5.81 28.77
CA SER A 4 5.73 5.31 27.93
C SER A 4 6.21 4.10 27.12
N VAL A 5 5.27 3.24 26.71
CA VAL A 5 5.55 2.22 25.70
C VAL A 5 5.03 2.76 24.38
N GLY A 6 5.86 2.67 23.35
CA GLY A 6 5.59 3.25 22.04
C GLY A 6 6.34 2.48 20.96
N GLY A 7 6.62 3.17 19.86
CA GLY A 7 7.13 2.58 18.63
C GLY A 7 6.01 2.42 17.62
N VAL A 8 6.32 2.63 16.35
CA VAL A 8 5.33 2.71 15.27
C VAL A 8 4.47 1.46 15.19
N GLY A 9 5.07 0.27 15.11
CA GLY A 9 4.32 -0.99 15.11
C GLY A 9 3.40 -1.17 16.34
N HIS A 10 3.82 -0.73 17.53
CA HIS A 10 2.98 -0.75 18.73
C HIS A 10 1.79 0.20 18.59
N ASN A 11 2.05 1.46 18.24
CA ASN A 11 1.03 2.50 18.15
C ASN A 11 -0.01 2.16 17.08
N VAL A 12 0.43 1.68 15.90
CA VAL A 12 -0.48 1.21 14.84
C VAL A 12 -1.32 0.04 15.34
N ALA A 13 -0.74 -0.93 16.05
CA ALA A 13 -1.48 -2.07 16.58
C ALA A 13 -2.52 -1.67 17.64
N VAL A 14 -2.17 -0.76 18.55
CA VAL A 14 -3.10 -0.22 19.57
C VAL A 14 -4.19 0.62 18.92
N ALA A 15 -3.84 1.46 17.95
CA ALA A 15 -4.81 2.26 17.21
C ALA A 15 -5.79 1.38 16.43
N THR A 16 -5.30 0.35 15.74
CA THR A 16 -6.13 -0.65 15.06
C THR A 16 -7.04 -1.38 16.05
N TYR A 17 -6.49 -1.77 17.21
CA TYR A 17 -7.22 -2.47 18.27
C TYR A 17 -8.41 -1.65 18.78
N ARG A 18 -8.19 -0.38 19.13
CA ARG A 18 -9.27 0.52 19.58
C ARG A 18 -10.25 0.85 18.45
N ALA A 19 -9.77 1.19 17.27
CA ALA A 19 -10.61 1.53 16.13
C ALA A 19 -11.49 0.36 15.65
N ALA A 20 -11.01 -0.87 15.81
CA ALA A 20 -11.79 -2.09 15.57
C ALA A 20 -12.73 -2.47 16.73
N GLY A 21 -12.83 -1.61 17.75
CA GLY A 21 -13.74 -1.76 18.89
C GLY A 21 -13.35 -2.88 19.85
N LEU A 22 -12.12 -3.39 19.82
CA LEU A 22 -11.70 -4.56 20.63
C LEU A 22 -11.61 -4.27 22.13
N ASP A 23 -11.70 -2.99 22.53
CA ASP A 23 -11.83 -2.52 23.91
C ASP A 23 -13.28 -2.18 24.31
N ILE A 24 -14.26 -2.43 23.42
CA ILE A 24 -15.68 -2.25 23.68
C ILE A 24 -16.28 -3.62 24.04
N PRO A 25 -16.99 -3.77 25.16
CA PRO A 25 -17.68 -5.02 25.50
C PRO A 25 -18.77 -5.32 24.47
N THR A 26 -18.52 -6.26 23.56
CA THR A 26 -19.51 -6.76 22.57
C THR A 26 -19.43 -8.28 22.48
N GLU A 27 -20.51 -8.93 22.03
CA GLU A 27 -20.60 -10.40 22.05
C GLU A 27 -19.64 -11.09 21.07
N GLU A 28 -19.27 -10.45 19.96
CA GLU A 28 -18.28 -10.99 19.02
C GLU A 28 -17.58 -9.90 18.18
N HIS A 29 -16.25 -9.91 18.18
CA HIS A 29 -15.45 -9.10 17.26
C HIS A 29 -15.01 -9.91 16.04
N LYS A 30 -15.36 -9.41 14.84
CA LYS A 30 -14.94 -10.02 13.56
C LYS A 30 -13.48 -9.77 13.21
N THR A 31 -12.90 -8.69 13.73
CA THR A 31 -11.51 -8.28 13.48
C THR A 31 -10.59 -8.84 14.56
N ARG A 32 -9.37 -9.22 14.19
CA ARG A 32 -8.33 -9.63 15.13
C ARG A 32 -7.05 -8.88 14.83
N VAL A 33 -6.41 -8.35 15.86
CA VAL A 33 -5.14 -7.64 15.74
C VAL A 33 -4.04 -8.43 16.43
N ARG A 34 -2.88 -8.52 15.79
CA ARG A 34 -1.68 -9.11 16.39
C ARG A 34 -0.47 -8.21 16.19
N LEU A 35 0.21 -7.91 17.30
CA LEU A 35 1.49 -7.23 17.32
C LEU A 35 2.64 -8.27 17.32
N PHE A 36 3.60 -8.09 16.42
CA PHE A 36 4.88 -8.81 16.41
C PHE A 36 6.00 -7.83 16.74
N THR A 37 6.80 -8.12 17.76
CA THR A 37 7.91 -7.25 18.18
C THR A 37 8.97 -8.02 18.96
N PHE A 38 10.15 -7.43 19.13
CA PHE A 38 11.26 -8.00 19.88
C PHE A 38 11.46 -7.28 21.20
N VAL A 39 11.94 -8.04 22.19
CA VAL A 39 12.38 -7.51 23.49
C VAL A 39 13.67 -8.21 23.90
N GLY A 40 14.53 -7.54 24.65
CA GLY A 40 15.68 -8.13 25.30
C GLY A 40 15.25 -9.15 26.35
N ALA A 41 15.73 -10.39 26.27
CA ALA A 41 15.35 -11.42 27.23
C ALA A 41 15.82 -11.09 28.66
N ASP A 42 16.97 -10.42 28.75
CA ASP A 42 17.67 -10.13 30.00
C ASP A 42 17.63 -8.63 30.39
N ASP A 43 16.86 -7.82 29.65
CA ASP A 43 16.75 -6.38 29.88
C ASP A 43 15.59 -6.05 30.85
N SER A 44 15.89 -5.31 31.91
CA SER A 44 14.93 -4.75 32.86
C SER A 44 13.78 -3.97 32.22
N ALA A 45 13.99 -3.37 31.04
CA ALA A 45 12.97 -2.64 30.30
C ALA A 45 11.82 -3.55 29.81
N THR A 46 12.10 -4.83 29.63
CA THR A 46 11.17 -5.82 29.06
C THR A 46 9.95 -6.01 29.93
N ASP A 47 10.10 -6.00 31.25
CA ASP A 47 8.98 -6.14 32.17
C ASP A 47 8.03 -4.95 32.07
N ALA A 48 8.56 -3.72 31.97
CA ALA A 48 7.75 -2.53 31.75
C ALA A 48 6.94 -2.62 30.44
N VAL A 49 7.56 -3.11 29.35
CA VAL A 49 6.88 -3.34 28.07
C VAL A 49 5.76 -4.39 28.23
N ARG A 50 6.04 -5.52 28.88
CA ARG A 50 5.06 -6.60 29.13
C ARG A 50 3.89 -6.11 29.96
N THR A 51 4.14 -5.42 31.07
CA THR A 51 3.10 -4.90 31.97
C THR A 51 2.18 -3.92 31.24
N LYS A 52 2.72 -2.98 30.45
CA LYS A 52 1.86 -2.04 29.71
C LYS A 52 1.08 -2.72 28.60
N LEU A 53 1.70 -3.66 27.89
CA LEU A 53 0.99 -4.43 26.86
C LEU A 53 -0.11 -5.31 27.45
N ALA A 54 0.00 -5.75 28.71
CA ALA A 54 -1.02 -6.56 29.36
C ALA A 54 -2.37 -5.85 29.46
N ALA A 55 -2.40 -4.51 29.54
CA ALA A 55 -3.61 -3.70 29.63
C ALA A 55 -4.52 -3.78 28.38
N TYR A 56 -4.03 -4.24 27.24
CA TYR A 56 -4.80 -4.39 26.00
C TYR A 56 -5.34 -5.81 25.86
N GLU A 57 -6.35 -6.18 26.65
CA GLU A 57 -7.01 -7.48 26.55
C GLU A 57 -7.66 -7.66 25.16
N GLY A 58 -7.40 -8.77 24.47
CA GLY A 58 -7.86 -8.99 23.09
C GLY A 58 -6.85 -8.64 21.98
N LEU A 59 -5.84 -7.81 22.26
CA LEU A 59 -4.70 -7.63 21.36
C LEU A 59 -3.77 -8.85 21.46
N SER A 60 -3.66 -9.65 20.39
CA SER A 60 -2.69 -10.74 20.35
C SER A 60 -1.27 -10.19 20.32
N LYS A 61 -0.36 -10.69 21.15
CA LYS A 61 1.04 -10.23 21.21
C LYS A 61 1.99 -11.38 20.96
N SER A 62 2.93 -11.18 20.06
CA SER A 62 4.05 -12.09 19.79
C SER A 62 5.35 -11.35 20.12
N LEU A 63 5.67 -11.33 21.41
CA LEU A 63 6.87 -10.73 22.00
C LEU A 63 8.00 -11.74 21.95
N ILE A 64 8.91 -11.58 20.99
CA ILE A 64 10.04 -12.49 20.81
C ILE A 64 11.20 -11.99 21.65
N SER A 65 11.62 -12.79 22.63
CA SER A 65 12.70 -12.44 23.54
C SER A 65 14.06 -12.89 22.99
N LEU A 66 15.00 -11.95 22.88
CA LEU A 66 16.35 -12.17 22.35
C LEU A 66 17.38 -12.03 23.47
N LYS A 67 18.17 -13.09 23.70
CA LYS A 67 19.22 -13.08 24.73
C LYS A 67 20.36 -12.14 24.37
N GLY A 68 20.94 -11.48 25.37
CA GLY A 68 22.08 -10.59 25.20
C GLY A 68 21.80 -9.32 24.37
N ARG A 69 20.53 -8.95 24.19
CA ARG A 69 20.10 -7.73 23.49
C ARG A 69 19.32 -6.84 24.43
N SER A 70 19.46 -5.52 24.24
CA SER A 70 18.65 -4.52 24.92
C SER A 70 17.30 -4.38 24.22
N THR A 71 16.22 -4.18 24.98
CA THR A 71 14.93 -3.77 24.44
C THR A 71 15.06 -2.38 23.85
N ALA A 72 14.39 -2.14 22.72
CA ALA A 72 14.43 -0.85 22.05
C ALA A 72 13.96 0.29 22.96
N ARG A 73 14.68 1.42 22.96
CA ARG A 73 14.39 2.60 23.78
C ARG A 73 14.51 3.86 22.96
N TYR A 74 13.55 4.76 23.17
CA TYR A 74 13.63 6.13 22.71
C TYR A 74 13.65 7.05 23.93
N VAL A 75 14.68 7.90 24.02
CA VAL A 75 14.87 8.85 25.11
C VAL A 75 14.85 10.25 24.52
N SER A 76 13.79 10.99 24.80
CA SER A 76 13.71 12.44 24.53
C SER A 76 14.00 13.23 25.81
N VAL A 77 14.94 14.15 25.74
CA VAL A 77 15.22 15.16 26.75
C VAL A 77 14.66 16.49 26.24
N ASN A 78 13.74 17.06 27.00
CA ASN A 78 13.11 18.34 26.67
C ASN A 78 13.62 19.44 27.61
N ASP A 79 13.62 20.69 27.13
CA ASP A 79 13.94 21.86 27.93
C ASP A 79 12.81 22.20 28.93
N SER A 80 13.01 23.24 29.74
CA SER A 80 12.01 23.74 30.69
C SER A 80 10.73 24.26 30.01
N LYS A 81 10.75 24.50 28.70
CA LYS A 81 9.61 24.93 27.88
C LYS A 81 8.96 23.76 27.12
N LYS A 82 9.40 22.52 27.36
CA LYS A 82 8.98 21.28 26.68
C LYS A 82 9.40 21.18 25.21
N ASN A 83 10.32 22.01 24.74
CA ASN A 83 10.93 21.83 23.43
C ASN A 83 11.94 20.67 23.49
N LEU A 84 12.03 19.89 22.42
CA LEU A 84 12.99 18.79 22.32
C LEU A 84 14.43 19.34 22.25
N MET A 85 15.29 18.95 23.20
CA MET A 85 16.72 19.29 23.19
C MET A 85 17.58 18.17 22.62
N LEU A 86 17.28 16.92 23.00
CA LEU A 86 18.04 15.75 22.59
C LEU A 86 17.12 14.55 22.47
N ALA A 87 17.19 13.84 21.34
CA ALA A 87 16.56 12.55 21.16
C ALA A 87 17.63 11.49 20.89
N MET A 88 17.59 10.39 21.62
CA MET A 88 18.42 9.22 21.39
C MET A 88 17.52 8.01 21.20
N ALA A 89 17.74 7.25 20.13
CA ALA A 89 17.03 6.02 19.83
C ALA A 89 18.02 4.86 19.80
N ASP A 90 17.87 3.92 20.74
CA ASP A 90 18.51 2.60 20.67
C ASP A 90 17.47 1.63 20.09
N MET A 91 17.65 1.29 18.82
CA MET A 91 16.76 0.41 18.05
C MET A 91 17.51 -0.82 17.50
N ASP A 92 18.73 -1.06 17.97
CA ASP A 92 19.68 -2.04 17.42
C ASP A 92 19.16 -3.48 17.50
N ILE A 93 18.20 -3.74 18.39
CA ILE A 93 17.53 -5.04 18.47
C ILE A 93 16.90 -5.44 17.13
N TYR A 94 16.41 -4.49 16.32
CA TYR A 94 15.83 -4.79 15.02
C TYR A 94 16.89 -5.04 13.94
N ASP A 95 18.04 -4.37 14.02
CA ASP A 95 19.17 -4.64 13.12
C ASP A 95 19.79 -6.01 13.40
N SER A 96 19.69 -6.52 14.62
CA SER A 96 20.23 -7.83 15.00
C SER A 96 19.41 -9.05 14.56
N VAL A 97 18.16 -8.84 14.12
CA VAL A 97 17.26 -9.93 13.63
C VAL A 97 17.20 -9.97 12.09
N SER A 98 18.06 -9.18 11.45
CA SER A 98 18.03 -8.86 10.02
C SER A 98 18.33 -10.04 9.08
N ASP A 99 18.83 -11.17 9.57
CA ASP A 99 19.14 -12.33 8.73
C ASP A 99 17.99 -13.35 8.65
N HIS A 100 17.21 -13.50 9.73
CA HIS A 100 16.16 -14.51 9.84
C HIS A 100 14.95 -13.96 10.61
N PRO A 101 14.10 -13.12 9.98
CA PRO A 101 12.90 -12.66 10.65
C PRO A 101 12.04 -13.87 11.03
N PRO A 102 11.36 -13.79 12.18
CA PRO A 102 10.54 -14.89 12.67
C PRO A 102 9.58 -15.33 11.58
N ARG A 103 9.54 -16.64 11.34
CA ARG A 103 8.56 -17.21 10.41
C ARG A 103 7.16 -16.88 10.94
N ILE A 104 6.42 -16.12 10.16
CA ILE A 104 5.02 -15.80 10.42
C ILE A 104 4.23 -17.10 10.14
N PHE A 105 4.16 -17.99 11.12
CA PHE A 105 3.40 -19.23 11.03
C PHE A 105 1.92 -18.95 11.23
N PHE A 106 1.23 -18.66 10.14
CA PHE A 106 -0.23 -18.74 10.11
C PHE A 106 -0.68 -19.73 9.06
N LYS A 107 -1.65 -20.58 9.41
CA LYS A 107 -2.51 -21.19 8.39
C LYS A 107 -3.10 -20.07 7.53
N ARG A 108 -3.29 -20.32 6.23
CA ARG A 108 -4.04 -19.43 5.33
C ARG A 108 -5.48 -19.38 5.86
N PRO A 109 -5.96 -18.30 6.49
CA PRO A 109 -7.30 -18.23 7.05
C PRO A 109 -8.29 -17.97 5.93
N SER A 110 -9.57 -18.17 6.25
CA SER A 110 -10.69 -17.86 5.38
C SER A 110 -10.96 -16.35 5.23
N THR A 111 -10.28 -15.49 5.99
CA THR A 111 -10.56 -14.04 6.06
C THR A 111 -9.44 -13.17 5.49
N ARG A 112 -9.78 -11.93 5.08
CA ARG A 112 -8.84 -10.92 4.59
C ARG A 112 -7.73 -10.68 5.62
N LYS A 113 -6.48 -10.58 5.14
CA LYS A 113 -5.31 -10.31 5.97
C LYS A 113 -4.66 -9.00 5.56
N TYR A 114 -4.21 -8.26 6.56
CA TYR A 114 -3.36 -7.10 6.39
C TYR A 114 -2.07 -7.35 7.15
N LEU A 115 -0.94 -7.04 6.51
CA LEU A 115 0.38 -7.07 7.12
C LEU A 115 0.94 -5.66 7.04
N VAL A 116 1.07 -5.00 8.20
CA VAL A 116 1.78 -3.74 8.31
C VAL A 116 3.23 -4.02 8.69
N VAL A 117 4.16 -3.45 7.93
CA VAL A 117 5.60 -3.50 8.19
C VAL A 117 6.10 -2.07 8.31
N ASP A 118 6.66 -1.74 9.47
CA ASP A 118 7.29 -0.43 9.66
C ASP A 118 8.77 -0.47 9.23
N ALA A 119 9.32 0.70 8.93
CA ALA A 119 10.71 0.83 8.52
C ALA A 119 11.72 0.76 9.69
N ASN A 120 11.32 0.38 10.92
CA ASN A 120 12.30 0.08 11.97
C ASN A 120 13.06 -1.21 11.67
N TRP A 121 12.46 -2.11 10.90
CA TRP A 121 13.13 -3.29 10.35
C TRP A 121 14.21 -2.92 9.33
N SER A 122 15.24 -3.76 9.22
CA SER A 122 16.23 -3.67 8.13
C SER A 122 15.59 -3.95 6.77
N SER A 123 16.21 -3.52 5.68
CA SER A 123 15.70 -3.78 4.32
C SER A 123 15.54 -5.27 3.99
N THR A 124 16.42 -6.12 4.53
CA THR A 124 16.32 -7.59 4.41
C THR A 124 15.11 -8.11 5.18
N GLY A 125 14.89 -7.60 6.40
CA GLY A 125 13.74 -7.90 7.24
C GLY A 125 12.43 -7.50 6.56
N ILE A 126 12.32 -6.25 6.10
CA ILE A 126 11.17 -5.73 5.36
C ILE A 126 10.86 -6.64 4.16
N SER A 127 11.86 -6.89 3.31
CA SER A 127 11.67 -7.72 2.12
C SER A 127 11.19 -9.14 2.43
N SER A 128 11.68 -9.74 3.51
CA SER A 128 11.29 -11.09 3.92
C SER A 128 9.87 -11.11 4.51
N LEU A 129 9.50 -10.11 5.31
CA LEU A 129 8.15 -9.95 5.84
C LEU A 129 7.13 -9.74 4.71
N LEU A 130 7.43 -8.88 3.73
CA LEU A 130 6.60 -8.67 2.54
C LEU A 130 6.42 -9.98 1.75
N GLN A 131 7.50 -10.74 1.53
CA GLN A 131 7.42 -12.04 0.85
C GLN A 131 6.56 -13.05 1.63
N GLN A 132 6.66 -13.07 2.97
CA GLN A 132 5.81 -13.90 3.82
C GLN A 132 4.34 -13.46 3.74
N GLY A 133 4.06 -12.16 3.79
CA GLY A 133 2.73 -11.59 3.60
C GLY A 133 2.10 -12.01 2.26
N ARG A 134 2.89 -11.98 1.18
CA ARG A 134 2.46 -12.42 -0.15
C ARG A 134 2.06 -13.91 -0.17
N LYS A 135 2.87 -14.79 0.45
CA LYS A 135 2.55 -16.22 0.61
C LYS A 135 1.26 -16.45 1.42
N LEU A 136 0.96 -15.55 2.35
CA LEU A 136 -0.27 -15.59 3.15
C LEU A 136 -1.48 -15.00 2.43
N GLY A 137 -1.32 -14.38 1.26
CA GLY A 137 -2.37 -13.63 0.58
C GLY A 137 -2.82 -12.37 1.32
N ALA A 138 -1.93 -11.79 2.13
CA ALA A 138 -2.20 -10.55 2.87
C ALA A 138 -1.96 -9.31 1.99
N THR A 139 -2.77 -8.27 2.18
CA THR A 139 -2.44 -6.91 1.74
C THR A 139 -1.29 -6.39 2.58
N ARG A 140 -0.20 -6.00 1.92
CA ARG A 140 1.08 -5.62 2.51
C ARG A 140 1.19 -4.11 2.51
N ILE A 141 1.35 -3.55 3.70
CA ILE A 141 1.36 -2.11 3.95
C ILE A 141 2.70 -1.74 4.54
N PHE A 142 3.36 -0.73 3.98
CA PHE A 142 4.64 -0.22 4.45
C PHE A 142 4.46 1.15 5.13
N GLU A 143 4.94 1.26 6.36
CA GLU A 143 4.98 2.52 7.11
C GLU A 143 6.42 3.03 7.18
N PRO A 144 6.75 4.17 6.53
CA PRO A 144 8.13 4.66 6.43
C PRO A 144 8.78 5.11 7.73
N VAL A 145 8.02 5.41 8.79
CA VAL A 145 8.50 5.82 10.14
C VAL A 145 9.21 7.18 10.20
N SER A 146 10.20 7.40 9.34
CA SER A 146 10.98 8.63 9.26
C SER A 146 11.69 8.76 7.92
N VAL A 147 12.13 9.98 7.59
CA VAL A 147 12.95 10.30 6.41
C VAL A 147 14.08 9.27 6.19
N ALA A 148 14.99 9.13 7.15
CA ALA A 148 16.14 8.23 7.02
C ALA A 148 15.79 6.74 6.90
N LYS A 149 14.64 6.32 7.45
CA LYS A 149 14.21 4.90 7.40
C LYS A 149 13.40 4.58 6.16
N SER A 150 12.76 5.57 5.55
CA SER A 150 11.93 5.42 4.36
C SER A 150 12.68 4.81 3.17
N GLU A 151 13.99 5.03 3.08
CA GLU A 151 14.90 4.47 2.07
C GLU A 151 14.94 2.94 2.09
N ARG A 152 14.67 2.33 3.25
CA ARG A 152 14.86 0.88 3.48
C ARG A 152 13.95 0.00 2.63
N LEU A 153 12.88 0.55 2.04
CA LEU A 153 12.04 -0.15 1.07
C LEU A 153 12.77 -0.43 -0.26
N PHE A 154 13.79 0.35 -0.61
CA PHE A 154 14.53 0.29 -1.86
C PHE A 154 15.98 -0.18 -1.64
N PRO A 155 16.22 -1.43 -1.19
CA PRO A 155 17.56 -1.93 -0.92
C PRO A 155 18.44 -2.02 -2.17
N VAL A 156 19.72 -1.68 -2.00
CA VAL A 156 20.76 -1.94 -3.01
C VAL A 156 20.84 -3.44 -3.32
N GLY A 157 20.83 -3.79 -4.60
CA GLY A 157 21.03 -5.17 -5.06
C GLY A 157 19.79 -6.08 -5.00
N LYS A 158 18.64 -5.61 -4.50
CA LYS A 158 17.38 -6.37 -4.53
C LYS A 158 16.26 -5.55 -5.17
N ARG A 159 15.56 -6.17 -6.13
CA ARG A 159 14.57 -5.50 -6.95
C ARG A 159 13.16 -5.71 -6.38
N LEU A 160 12.45 -4.61 -6.15
CA LEU A 160 11.00 -4.65 -5.95
C LEU A 160 10.32 -5.03 -7.27
N SER A 161 9.31 -5.87 -7.19
CA SER A 161 8.43 -6.19 -8.31
C SER A 161 7.54 -4.99 -8.64
N VAL A 162 7.13 -4.85 -9.90
CA VAL A 162 6.15 -3.85 -10.33
C VAL A 162 4.73 -4.42 -10.33
N PHE A 163 3.72 -3.56 -10.30
CA PHE A 163 2.32 -3.91 -10.57
C PHE A 163 2.22 -4.73 -11.87
N PRO A 164 1.41 -5.81 -11.91
CA PRO A 164 0.41 -6.28 -10.93
C PRO A 164 0.98 -7.17 -9.81
N HIS A 165 2.30 -7.33 -9.73
CA HIS A 165 2.99 -8.26 -8.84
C HIS A 165 3.81 -7.56 -7.75
N ALA A 166 3.49 -6.30 -7.46
CA ALA A 166 4.16 -5.48 -6.46
C ALA A 166 4.33 -6.20 -5.12
N ASP A 167 5.50 -6.02 -4.51
CA ASP A 167 5.83 -6.65 -3.23
C ASP A 167 5.19 -5.93 -2.04
N VAL A 168 4.76 -4.68 -2.23
CA VAL A 168 3.98 -3.88 -1.28
C VAL A 168 2.75 -3.33 -2.01
N GLU A 169 1.60 -3.32 -1.36
CA GLU A 169 0.34 -2.80 -1.95
C GLU A 169 0.14 -1.34 -1.59
N MET A 170 0.45 -0.97 -0.35
CA MET A 170 0.18 0.37 0.16
C MET A 170 1.36 0.93 0.95
N ALA A 171 1.63 2.23 0.84
CA ALA A 171 2.48 2.93 1.80
C ALA A 171 1.83 4.25 2.27
N THR A 172 2.21 4.68 3.47
CA THR A 172 1.62 5.83 4.18
C THR A 172 2.64 6.95 4.52
N PRO A 173 3.49 7.40 3.57
CA PRO A 173 4.50 8.42 3.84
C PRO A 173 3.89 9.79 4.18
N ASN A 174 4.63 10.62 4.90
CA ASN A 174 4.48 12.09 4.79
C ASN A 174 5.24 12.65 3.57
N VAL A 175 5.14 13.95 3.31
CA VAL A 175 5.79 14.60 2.16
C VAL A 175 7.31 14.43 2.11
N HIS A 176 7.99 14.44 3.27
CA HIS A 176 9.44 14.33 3.33
C HIS A 176 9.91 12.89 3.13
N GLU A 177 9.19 11.93 3.70
CA GLU A 177 9.40 10.50 3.48
C GLU A 177 9.13 10.12 2.02
N LEU A 178 8.04 10.61 1.42
CA LEU A 178 7.74 10.40 0.00
C LEU A 178 8.88 10.88 -0.88
N LYS A 179 9.38 12.09 -0.63
CA LYS A 179 10.51 12.65 -1.37
C LYS A 179 11.75 11.78 -1.25
N THR A 180 12.05 11.30 -0.05
CA THR A 180 13.22 10.46 0.21
C THR A 180 13.10 9.09 -0.46
N MET A 181 11.91 8.48 -0.39
CA MET A 181 11.58 7.25 -1.13
C MET A 181 11.77 7.44 -2.64
N TRP A 182 11.27 8.55 -3.18
CA TRP A 182 11.40 8.90 -4.59
C TRP A 182 12.86 9.13 -5.01
N GLU A 183 13.62 9.88 -4.23
CA GLU A 183 15.06 10.13 -4.48
C GLU A 183 15.86 8.82 -4.45
N THR A 184 15.59 7.96 -3.47
CA THR A 184 16.24 6.65 -3.32
C THR A 184 15.91 5.74 -4.50
N ALA A 185 14.64 5.66 -4.92
CA ALA A 185 14.24 4.90 -6.10
C ALA A 185 14.92 5.43 -7.37
N ARG A 186 15.03 6.77 -7.51
CA ARG A 186 15.70 7.41 -8.63
C ARG A 186 17.19 7.10 -8.66
N SER A 187 17.91 7.28 -7.55
CA SER A 187 19.35 7.02 -7.47
C SER A 187 19.69 5.53 -7.53
N GLY A 188 18.77 4.67 -7.11
CA GLY A 188 18.87 3.21 -7.22
C GLY A 188 18.45 2.66 -8.59
N GLU A 189 18.31 3.52 -9.61
CA GLU A 189 17.98 3.14 -10.99
C GLU A 189 16.63 2.40 -11.15
N TYR A 190 15.71 2.52 -10.19
CA TYR A 190 14.38 1.88 -10.29
C TYR A 190 13.57 2.44 -11.45
N PHE A 191 13.74 3.72 -11.78
CA PHE A 191 13.05 4.39 -12.90
C PHE A 191 13.74 4.18 -14.26
N ALA A 192 14.88 3.48 -14.29
CA ALA A 192 15.57 3.11 -15.52
C ALA A 192 15.20 1.71 -16.02
N ARG A 193 14.28 1.03 -15.34
CA ARG A 193 13.93 -0.37 -15.62
C ARG A 193 12.89 -0.47 -16.75
N ASP A 194 13.05 -1.43 -17.64
CA ASP A 194 12.10 -1.69 -18.74
C ASP A 194 10.68 -1.97 -18.24
N ASP A 195 10.54 -2.71 -17.13
CA ASP A 195 9.24 -3.03 -16.54
C ASP A 195 8.56 -1.82 -15.89
N TRP A 196 9.34 -0.81 -15.48
CA TRP A 196 8.81 0.48 -15.03
C TRP A 196 8.35 1.32 -16.22
N PHE A 197 9.18 1.45 -17.27
CA PHE A 197 8.81 2.19 -18.49
C PHE A 197 7.55 1.60 -19.13
N ALA A 198 7.48 0.27 -19.23
CA ALA A 198 6.31 -0.42 -19.76
C ALA A 198 5.02 -0.12 -19.01
N PHE A 199 5.08 0.17 -17.70
CA PHE A 199 3.91 0.62 -16.93
C PHE A 199 3.61 2.10 -17.19
N ILE A 200 4.61 2.98 -17.15
CA ILE A 200 4.43 4.43 -17.31
C ILE A 200 3.90 4.78 -18.71
N ASP A 201 4.37 4.10 -19.74
CA ASP A 201 3.92 4.31 -21.13
C ASP A 201 2.42 4.01 -21.31
N GLN A 202 1.86 3.09 -20.52
CA GLN A 202 0.41 2.78 -20.54
C GLN A 202 -0.46 3.91 -19.98
N LEU A 203 0.12 4.84 -19.21
CA LEU A 203 -0.64 5.90 -18.54
C LEU A 203 -1.02 7.05 -19.49
N ASP A 204 -0.37 7.15 -20.65
CA ASP A 204 -0.54 8.24 -21.64
C ASP A 204 -0.52 9.64 -21.01
N ILE A 205 0.37 9.84 -20.03
CA ILE A 205 0.53 11.13 -19.33
C ILE A 205 1.45 12.09 -20.11
N GLY A 206 2.12 11.60 -21.17
CA GLY A 206 3.10 12.34 -21.97
C GLY A 206 2.56 13.48 -22.84
N GLY A 207 1.23 13.63 -22.98
CA GLY A 207 0.62 14.81 -23.58
C GLY A 207 0.68 16.02 -22.63
N GLY A 208 0.82 17.23 -23.19
CA GLY A 208 0.70 18.48 -22.43
C GLY A 208 -0.53 18.51 -21.51
N GLY A 209 -0.43 19.20 -20.37
CA GLY A 209 -1.52 19.31 -19.40
C GLY A 209 -1.54 18.28 -18.27
N ALA A 210 -0.46 17.50 -18.06
CA ALA A 210 -0.32 16.65 -16.87
C ALA A 210 -0.38 17.49 -15.57
N THR A 211 0.27 18.65 -15.57
CA THR A 211 0.21 19.62 -14.47
C THR A 211 -1.22 20.06 -14.18
N ASP A 212 -2.01 20.40 -15.19
CA ASP A 212 -3.42 20.81 -15.00
C ASP A 212 -4.28 19.68 -14.42
N ARG A 213 -4.01 18.43 -14.83
CA ARG A 213 -4.67 17.25 -14.25
C ARG A 213 -4.33 17.12 -12.76
N PHE A 214 -3.07 17.29 -12.39
CA PHE A 214 -2.62 17.21 -10.98
C PHE A 214 -3.19 18.35 -10.14
N VAL A 215 -3.19 19.58 -10.66
CA VAL A 215 -3.80 20.74 -9.96
C VAL A 215 -5.28 20.48 -9.71
N ARG A 216 -6.01 19.93 -10.69
CA ARG A 216 -7.45 19.63 -10.55
C ARG A 216 -7.76 18.62 -9.45
N VAL A 217 -6.92 17.61 -9.27
CA VAL A 217 -7.16 16.54 -8.28
C VAL A 217 -6.51 16.81 -6.91
N SER A 218 -5.63 17.82 -6.84
CA SER A 218 -4.93 18.23 -5.63
C SER A 218 -5.05 19.74 -5.38
N SER A 219 -3.96 20.49 -5.56
CA SER A 219 -3.92 21.95 -5.52
C SER A 219 -2.69 22.48 -6.28
N ILE A 220 -2.63 23.79 -6.54
CA ILE A 220 -1.46 24.44 -7.13
C ILE A 220 -0.23 24.25 -6.24
N ALA A 221 -0.38 24.45 -4.92
CA ALA A 221 0.74 24.34 -3.98
C ALA A 221 1.32 22.92 -3.97
N ILE A 222 0.45 21.91 -3.80
CA ILE A 222 0.83 20.49 -3.75
C ILE A 222 1.45 20.04 -5.08
N THR A 223 0.92 20.52 -6.21
CA THR A 223 1.45 20.18 -7.54
C THR A 223 2.81 20.81 -7.79
N ASN A 224 3.03 22.05 -7.35
CA ASN A 224 4.30 22.75 -7.50
C ASN A 224 5.42 22.13 -6.65
N GLU A 225 5.08 21.51 -5.52
CA GLU A 225 6.01 20.71 -4.72
C GLU A 225 6.38 19.38 -5.38
N GLY A 226 5.70 19.01 -6.48
CA GLY A 226 5.97 17.79 -7.22
C GLY A 226 5.39 16.52 -6.58
N ILE A 227 4.53 16.65 -5.55
CA ILE A 227 4.00 15.51 -4.80
C ILE A 227 3.22 14.54 -5.70
N PRO A 228 2.26 14.99 -6.55
CA PRO A 228 1.57 14.10 -7.50
C PRO A 228 2.54 13.36 -8.43
N GLN A 229 3.57 14.03 -8.95
CA GLN A 229 4.56 13.49 -9.86
C GLN A 229 5.41 12.42 -9.18
N GLN A 230 5.83 12.65 -7.94
CA GLN A 230 6.54 11.66 -7.13
C GLN A 230 5.67 10.41 -6.91
N CYS A 231 4.39 10.60 -6.56
CA CYS A 231 3.44 9.49 -6.44
C CYS A 231 3.36 8.69 -7.73
N MET A 232 3.11 9.35 -8.87
CA MET A 232 2.98 8.69 -10.18
C MET A 232 4.16 7.78 -10.52
N GLN A 233 5.39 8.23 -10.24
CA GLN A 233 6.60 7.46 -10.53
C GLN A 233 6.81 6.27 -9.58
N LEU A 234 6.26 6.34 -8.37
CA LEU A 234 6.34 5.28 -7.35
C LEU A 234 5.19 4.26 -7.44
N LEU A 235 4.04 4.62 -8.02
CA LEU A 235 2.87 3.73 -8.18
C LEU A 235 3.18 2.36 -8.82
N PRO A 236 4.11 2.21 -9.78
CA PRO A 236 4.48 0.89 -10.29
C PRO A 236 4.98 -0.05 -9.20
N PHE A 237 5.70 0.46 -8.19
CA PHE A 237 6.24 -0.35 -7.09
C PHE A 237 5.32 -0.41 -5.87
N ILE A 238 4.51 0.64 -5.67
CA ILE A 238 3.62 0.83 -4.53
C ILE A 238 2.25 1.25 -5.08
N PRO A 239 1.38 0.30 -5.47
CA PRO A 239 0.14 0.60 -6.18
C PRO A 239 -0.83 1.53 -5.45
N THR A 240 -0.69 1.70 -4.14
CA THR A 240 -1.47 2.66 -3.35
C THR A 240 -0.56 3.50 -2.47
N LEU A 241 -0.61 4.82 -2.62
CA LEU A 241 0.08 5.80 -1.79
C LEU A 241 -0.95 6.67 -1.08
N VAL A 242 -0.88 6.69 0.25
CA VAL A 242 -1.70 7.57 1.09
C VAL A 242 -0.75 8.57 1.75
N VAL A 243 -0.55 9.71 1.08
CA VAL A 243 0.45 10.71 1.49
C VAL A 243 -0.17 11.69 2.47
N THR A 244 0.37 11.76 3.69
CA THR A 244 -0.06 12.75 4.68
C THR A 244 0.60 14.10 4.42
N LEU A 245 -0.20 15.17 4.45
CA LEU A 245 0.18 16.54 4.08
C LEU A 245 0.06 17.53 5.26
N GLY A 246 0.14 17.03 6.49
CA GLY A 246 -0.06 17.84 7.69
C GLY A 246 -1.46 18.46 7.73
N ASP A 247 -1.52 19.79 7.82
CA ASP A 247 -2.77 20.57 7.89
C ASP A 247 -3.51 20.69 6.55
N GLN A 248 -2.87 20.29 5.43
CA GLN A 248 -3.51 20.23 4.11
C GLN A 248 -4.33 18.94 3.90
N GLY A 249 -4.22 17.97 4.82
CA GLY A 249 -4.96 16.72 4.77
C GLY A 249 -4.15 15.56 4.18
N VAL A 250 -4.73 14.83 3.23
CA VAL A 250 -4.17 13.57 2.70
C VAL A 250 -4.35 13.47 1.19
N LEU A 251 -3.30 13.17 0.45
CA LEU A 251 -3.38 12.82 -0.97
C LEU A 251 -3.40 11.30 -1.14
N LEU A 252 -4.48 10.76 -1.69
CA LEU A 252 -4.56 9.37 -2.15
C LEU A 252 -4.11 9.32 -3.61
N ALA A 253 -3.18 8.42 -3.95
CA ALA A 253 -2.86 8.01 -5.31
C ALA A 253 -2.93 6.48 -5.40
N GLU A 254 -3.64 5.93 -6.39
CA GLU A 254 -3.97 4.51 -6.45
C GLU A 254 -4.05 4.00 -7.89
N VAL A 255 -3.46 2.84 -8.14
CA VAL A 255 -3.66 2.05 -9.36
C VAL A 255 -4.99 1.31 -9.26
N LEU A 256 -5.93 1.63 -10.13
CA LEU A 256 -7.21 0.96 -10.26
C LEU A 256 -7.10 -0.24 -11.20
N ARG A 257 -7.78 -1.33 -10.86
CA ARG A 257 -7.98 -2.48 -11.75
C ARG A 257 -9.13 -2.19 -12.74
N PRO A 258 -9.21 -2.90 -13.88
CA PRO A 258 -10.25 -2.66 -14.89
C PRO A 258 -11.70 -2.75 -14.36
N ASP A 259 -11.92 -3.59 -13.35
CA ASP A 259 -13.21 -3.85 -12.71
C ASP A 259 -13.56 -2.86 -11.58
N ASP A 260 -12.67 -1.92 -11.25
CA ASP A 260 -12.95 -0.94 -10.19
C ASP A 260 -14.10 0.00 -10.59
N LEU A 261 -15.20 -0.03 -9.83
CA LEU A 261 -16.42 0.74 -10.09
C LEU A 261 -16.16 2.26 -10.19
N ARG A 262 -15.13 2.78 -9.53
CA ARG A 262 -14.74 4.21 -9.61
C ARG A 262 -14.34 4.65 -11.02
N LEU A 263 -13.99 3.70 -11.90
CA LEU A 263 -13.73 4.00 -13.31
C LEU A 263 -15.02 4.35 -14.07
N LYS A 264 -16.18 3.86 -13.65
CA LYS A 264 -17.48 4.09 -14.31
C LYS A 264 -18.33 5.14 -13.57
N ASP A 265 -18.07 5.37 -12.29
CA ASP A 265 -18.79 6.31 -11.45
C ASP A 265 -18.48 7.79 -11.81
N GLN A 266 -19.54 8.57 -12.07
CA GLN A 266 -19.44 9.99 -12.42
C GLN A 266 -18.85 10.85 -11.28
N GLU A 267 -19.14 10.53 -10.02
CA GLU A 267 -18.60 11.29 -8.88
C GLU A 267 -17.08 11.11 -8.75
N HIS A 268 -16.59 9.92 -9.13
CA HIS A 268 -15.19 9.56 -9.07
C HIS A 268 -14.41 9.90 -10.34
N ALA A 269 -15.08 10.07 -11.48
CA ALA A 269 -14.46 10.30 -12.79
C ALA A 269 -13.47 11.48 -12.81
N LYS A 270 -13.76 12.57 -12.07
CA LYS A 270 -12.89 13.75 -11.99
C LYS A 270 -11.53 13.51 -11.31
N TYR A 271 -11.45 12.45 -10.50
CA TYR A 271 -10.25 12.04 -9.77
C TYR A 271 -9.44 10.98 -10.52
N VAL A 272 -9.93 10.48 -11.66
CA VAL A 272 -9.17 9.57 -12.52
C VAL A 272 -8.23 10.39 -13.39
N VAL A 273 -6.92 10.31 -13.12
CA VAL A 273 -5.88 11.12 -13.80
C VAL A 273 -5.30 10.44 -15.03
N ALA A 274 -5.41 9.12 -15.12
CA ALA A 274 -5.05 8.31 -16.28
C ALA A 274 -6.00 7.11 -16.40
N ARG A 275 -6.26 6.64 -17.61
CA ARG A 275 -7.07 5.45 -17.89
C ARG A 275 -6.28 4.53 -18.81
N ASN A 276 -6.44 3.23 -18.64
CA ASN A 276 -5.84 2.28 -19.56
C ASN A 276 -6.45 2.49 -20.96
N LYS A 277 -5.58 2.71 -21.95
CA LYS A 277 -5.96 2.76 -23.38
C LYS A 277 -5.54 1.51 -24.14
N THR A 278 -4.84 0.60 -23.47
CA THR A 278 -4.36 -0.67 -24.01
C THR A 278 -5.27 -1.81 -23.53
N GLU A 279 -5.20 -2.97 -24.19
CA GLU A 279 -5.92 -4.18 -23.78
C GLU A 279 -5.28 -4.88 -22.56
N ASP A 280 -4.42 -4.22 -21.76
CA ASP A 280 -3.84 -4.85 -20.56
C ASP A 280 -4.97 -5.27 -19.58
N PRO A 281 -5.14 -6.57 -19.31
CA PRO A 281 -6.26 -7.07 -18.52
C PRO A 281 -6.13 -6.79 -17.02
N LYS A 282 -5.05 -6.15 -16.56
CA LYS A 282 -4.75 -5.98 -15.13
C LYS A 282 -4.73 -4.52 -14.68
N PHE A 283 -4.62 -3.55 -15.60
CA PHE A 283 -4.60 -2.12 -15.31
C PHE A 283 -5.87 -1.44 -15.84
N GLY A 284 -6.56 -0.66 -15.00
CA GLY A 284 -7.77 0.08 -15.40
C GLY A 284 -7.55 1.60 -15.47
N GLY A 285 -6.79 2.16 -14.53
CA GLY A 285 -6.49 3.58 -14.50
C GLY A 285 -5.74 4.01 -13.25
N ILE A 286 -5.46 5.31 -13.13
CA ILE A 286 -4.87 5.91 -11.94
C ILE A 286 -5.88 6.86 -11.32
N TYR A 287 -6.19 6.61 -10.06
CA TYR A 287 -7.03 7.47 -9.24
C TYR A 287 -6.15 8.33 -8.34
N MET A 288 -6.43 9.62 -8.29
CA MET A 288 -5.75 10.54 -7.38
C MET A 288 -6.75 11.54 -6.81
N ARG A 289 -6.74 11.72 -5.49
CA ARG A 289 -7.68 12.62 -4.81
C ARG A 289 -7.06 13.20 -3.54
N LEU A 290 -7.10 14.52 -3.44
CA LEU A 290 -6.86 15.23 -2.19
C LEU A 290 -8.10 15.15 -1.29
N TYR A 291 -7.88 14.75 -0.06
CA TYR A 291 -8.81 14.80 1.06
C TYR A 291 -8.37 15.93 1.98
N PRO A 292 -9.06 17.08 1.98
CA PRO A 292 -8.73 18.17 2.89
C PRO A 292 -8.77 17.72 4.35
N ALA A 293 -8.04 18.44 5.21
CA ALA A 293 -8.10 18.22 6.65
C ALA A 293 -9.56 18.33 7.15
N VAL A 294 -10.04 17.30 7.84
CA VAL A 294 -11.44 17.24 8.30
C VAL A 294 -11.77 18.30 9.36
N ALA A 295 -10.76 18.81 10.06
CA ALA A 295 -10.87 19.98 10.92
C ALA A 295 -9.49 20.63 11.11
N LYS A 296 -9.49 21.94 11.33
CA LYS A 296 -8.33 22.66 11.86
C LYS A 296 -8.19 22.35 13.35
N VAL A 297 -7.01 21.94 13.78
CA VAL A 297 -6.73 21.61 15.19
C VAL A 297 -5.94 22.75 15.82
N GLU A 298 -6.60 23.56 16.64
CA GLU A 298 -5.97 24.69 17.33
C GLU A 298 -5.43 24.29 18.72
N ASP A 299 -5.97 23.21 19.27
CA ASP A 299 -5.72 22.68 20.61
C ASP A 299 -4.82 21.44 20.59
N VAL A 300 -3.71 21.49 19.85
CA VAL A 300 -2.76 20.38 19.77
C VAL A 300 -2.06 20.17 21.12
N VAL A 301 -2.22 18.98 21.69
CA VAL A 301 -1.57 18.56 22.94
C VAL A 301 -0.26 17.82 22.64
N SER A 302 -0.25 16.94 21.63
CA SER A 302 0.92 16.17 21.22
C SER A 302 0.79 15.73 19.76
N VAL A 303 1.85 15.87 18.97
CA VAL A 303 1.90 15.34 17.59
C VAL A 303 2.30 13.87 17.51
N ASN A 304 2.82 13.31 18.61
CA ASN A 304 3.34 11.96 18.66
C ASN A 304 2.22 10.92 18.44
N GLY A 305 2.43 10.02 17.47
CA GLY A 305 1.51 8.91 17.16
C GLY A 305 0.26 9.30 16.38
N ALA A 306 0.12 10.55 15.92
CA ALA A 306 -1.00 10.94 15.06
C ALA A 306 -0.98 10.20 13.71
N GLY A 307 0.19 10.10 13.07
CA GLY A 307 0.38 9.30 11.85
C GLY A 307 0.15 7.79 12.09
N ASP A 308 0.70 7.25 13.17
CA ASP A 308 0.46 5.85 13.56
C ASP A 308 -1.03 5.56 13.81
N THR A 309 -1.74 6.52 14.42
CA THR A 309 -3.19 6.44 14.64
C THR A 309 -3.95 6.47 13.32
N PHE A 310 -3.57 7.38 12.41
CA PHE A 310 -4.16 7.46 11.08
C PHE A 310 -4.05 6.11 10.36
N LEU A 311 -2.86 5.52 10.30
CA LEU A 311 -2.66 4.20 9.69
C LEU A 311 -3.45 3.10 10.43
N GLY A 312 -3.45 3.09 11.76
CA GLY A 312 -4.20 2.09 12.52
C GLY A 312 -5.71 2.12 12.27
N VAL A 313 -6.30 3.31 12.14
CA VAL A 313 -7.72 3.48 11.79
C VAL A 313 -8.00 3.06 10.35
N LEU A 314 -7.10 3.39 9.40
CA LEU A 314 -7.20 2.91 8.02
C LEU A 314 -7.21 1.38 7.96
N VAL A 315 -6.27 0.72 8.64
CA VAL A 315 -6.17 -0.73 8.67
C VAL A 315 -7.41 -1.37 9.31
N ALA A 316 -7.92 -0.79 10.41
CA ALA A 316 -9.17 -1.24 11.02
C ALA A 316 -10.35 -1.13 10.04
N GLY A 317 -10.48 0.00 9.34
CA GLY A 317 -11.53 0.21 8.34
C GLY A 317 -11.45 -0.80 7.19
N LEU A 318 -10.26 -1.01 6.62
CA LEU A 318 -10.05 -2.00 5.56
C LEU A 318 -10.38 -3.42 6.04
N ALA A 319 -10.04 -3.78 7.28
CA ALA A 319 -10.41 -5.05 7.89
C ALA A 319 -11.93 -5.20 8.10
N MET A 320 -12.63 -4.09 8.24
CA MET A 320 -14.10 -4.01 8.38
C MET A 320 -14.81 -3.78 7.04
N ASN A 321 -14.13 -3.98 5.91
CA ASN A 321 -14.65 -3.79 4.54
C ASN A 321 -15.07 -2.34 4.19
N VAL A 322 -14.54 -1.34 4.91
CA VAL A 322 -14.68 0.06 4.50
C VAL A 322 -13.75 0.32 3.31
N PRO A 323 -14.25 0.86 2.18
CA PRO A 323 -13.42 1.26 1.05
C PRO A 323 -12.38 2.28 1.48
N LEU A 324 -11.14 2.17 0.98
CA LEU A 324 -10.03 3.05 1.36
C LEU A 324 -10.39 4.53 1.23
N TYR A 325 -11.03 4.89 0.12
CA TYR A 325 -11.43 6.26 -0.20
C TYR A 325 -12.47 6.84 0.80
N LYS A 326 -13.21 6.00 1.54
CA LYS A 326 -14.09 6.41 2.65
C LYS A 326 -13.34 6.40 3.99
N ALA A 327 -12.46 5.42 4.19
CA ALA A 327 -11.69 5.26 5.43
C ALA A 327 -10.76 6.45 5.72
N ILE A 328 -10.26 7.18 4.71
CA ILE A 328 -9.34 8.31 4.89
C ILE A 328 -9.88 9.37 5.85
N ASN A 329 -11.13 9.85 5.69
CA ASN A 329 -11.67 10.89 6.57
C ASN A 329 -11.92 10.39 8.01
N ILE A 330 -12.24 9.10 8.16
CA ILE A 330 -12.39 8.47 9.47
C ILE A 330 -11.02 8.37 10.16
N ALA A 331 -9.98 8.02 9.40
CA ALA A 331 -8.61 8.00 9.88
C ALA A 331 -8.07 9.39 10.25
N GLN A 332 -8.38 10.42 9.46
CA GLN A 332 -8.08 11.82 9.82
C GLN A 332 -8.75 12.19 11.15
N THR A 333 -10.01 11.80 11.35
CA THR A 333 -10.73 12.03 12.61
C THR A 333 -10.02 11.35 13.79
N GLY A 334 -9.61 10.09 13.63
CA GLY A 334 -8.83 9.38 14.65
C GLY A 334 -7.49 10.04 14.97
N ALA A 335 -6.76 10.50 13.96
CA ALA A 335 -5.51 11.23 14.13
C ALA A 335 -5.71 12.52 14.96
N ILE A 336 -6.79 13.27 14.70
CA ILE A 336 -7.15 14.47 15.47
C ILE A 336 -7.46 14.14 16.93
N MET A 337 -8.13 13.02 17.20
CA MET A 337 -8.38 12.56 18.57
C MET A 337 -7.06 12.27 19.32
N THR A 338 -6.03 11.78 18.62
CA THR A 338 -4.69 11.58 19.18
C THR A 338 -3.94 12.90 19.32
N LEU A 339 -4.06 13.84 18.38
CA LEU A 339 -3.45 15.18 18.49
C LEU A 339 -3.89 15.93 19.75
N ARG A 340 -5.13 15.69 20.20
CA ARG A 340 -5.72 16.24 21.44
C ARG A 340 -5.42 15.43 22.70
N SER A 341 -4.64 14.35 22.58
CA SER A 341 -4.30 13.48 23.70
C SER A 341 -2.85 13.67 24.13
N LYS A 342 -2.57 13.33 25.40
CA LYS A 342 -1.19 13.17 25.90
C LYS A 342 -0.61 11.81 25.55
N GLU A 343 -1.48 10.85 25.25
CA GLU A 343 -1.08 9.48 24.90
C GLU A 343 -0.77 9.39 23.40
N PRO A 344 0.18 8.52 22.99
CA PRO A 344 0.53 8.33 21.57
C PRO A 344 -0.62 7.73 20.74
N VAL A 345 -1.63 7.18 21.40
CA VAL A 345 -2.91 6.79 20.79
C VAL A 345 -4.02 7.22 21.73
N SER A 346 -4.99 7.98 21.21
CA SER A 346 -6.11 8.50 22.01
C SER A 346 -6.85 7.38 22.74
N PRO A 347 -7.08 7.48 24.07
CA PRO A 347 -7.93 6.55 24.82
C PRO A 347 -9.36 6.48 24.27
N GLU A 348 -9.85 7.56 23.68
CA GLU A 348 -11.21 7.68 23.13
C GLU A 348 -11.30 7.20 21.68
N LEU A 349 -10.23 6.67 21.10
CA LEU A 349 -10.17 6.30 19.68
C LEU A 349 -11.24 5.27 19.30
N ASN A 350 -11.68 4.45 20.25
CA ASN A 350 -12.74 3.46 20.05
C ASN A 350 -14.07 4.06 19.57
N LYS A 351 -14.31 5.37 19.74
CA LYS A 351 -15.50 6.04 19.17
C LYS A 351 -15.59 5.95 17.66
N VAL A 352 -14.46 5.84 16.94
CA VAL A 352 -14.47 5.71 15.46
C VAL A 352 -15.00 4.36 15.00
N TYR A 353 -15.05 3.35 15.89
CA TYR A 353 -15.53 2.00 15.59
C TYR A 353 -16.93 2.00 14.98
N TRP A 354 -17.86 2.77 15.55
CA TRP A 354 -19.25 2.81 15.10
C TRP A 354 -19.38 3.34 13.67
N VAL A 355 -18.58 4.37 13.34
CA VAL A 355 -18.54 4.94 11.98
C VAL A 355 -17.94 3.95 10.99
N LEU A 356 -16.87 3.25 11.38
CA LEU A 356 -16.27 2.19 10.55
C LEU A 356 -17.26 1.02 10.34
N GLN A 357 -17.98 0.61 11.38
CA GLN A 357 -18.93 -0.49 11.32
C GLN A 357 -20.09 -0.17 10.39
N GLU A 358 -20.67 1.02 10.50
CA GLU A 358 -21.75 1.47 9.62
C GLU A 358 -21.32 1.50 8.15
N ASN A 359 -20.16 2.11 7.86
CA ASN A 359 -19.63 2.18 6.50
C ASN A 359 -19.28 0.79 5.92
N GLY A 360 -18.78 -0.12 6.77
CA GLY A 360 -18.45 -1.49 6.37
C GLY A 360 -19.69 -2.33 6.03
N LEU A 361 -20.77 -2.14 6.79
CA LEU A 361 -22.07 -2.78 6.53
C LEU A 361 -22.68 -2.27 5.23
N GLN A 362 -22.77 -0.94 5.05
CA GLN A 362 -23.30 -0.34 3.82
C GLN A 362 -22.57 -0.83 2.57
N THR A 363 -21.23 -0.88 2.62
CA THR A 363 -20.41 -1.36 1.50
C THR A 363 -20.68 -2.83 1.20
N SER A 364 -20.82 -3.67 2.24
CA SER A 364 -21.10 -5.09 2.06
C SER A 364 -22.48 -5.33 1.43
N THR A 365 -23.48 -4.53 1.81
CA THR A 365 -24.82 -4.56 1.21
C THR A 365 -24.78 -4.17 -0.27
N GLN A 366 -24.16 -3.03 -0.60
CA GLN A 366 -24.03 -2.55 -1.99
C GLN A 366 -23.35 -3.57 -2.92
N VAL A 367 -22.27 -4.22 -2.45
CA VAL A 367 -21.58 -5.26 -3.23
C VAL A 367 -22.47 -6.49 -3.45
N THR A 368 -23.31 -6.83 -2.48
CA THR A 368 -24.21 -7.99 -2.58
C THR A 368 -25.36 -7.70 -3.56
N GLU A 369 -25.95 -6.51 -3.48
CA GLU A 369 -27.00 -6.05 -4.40
C GLU A 369 -26.48 -5.99 -5.84
N GLN A 370 -25.32 -5.38 -6.07
CA GLN A 370 -24.70 -5.32 -7.40
C GLN A 370 -24.40 -6.71 -7.97
N ALA A 371 -23.88 -7.63 -7.15
CA ALA A 371 -23.61 -9.00 -7.60
C ALA A 371 -24.88 -9.77 -7.97
N GLN A 372 -26.02 -9.45 -7.34
CA GLN A 372 -27.32 -10.03 -7.68
C GLN A 372 -27.86 -9.46 -8.99
N GLU A 373 -27.71 -8.14 -9.22
CA GLU A 373 -28.09 -7.48 -10.48
C GLU A 373 -27.25 -8.01 -11.66
N ASP A 374 -25.93 -8.09 -11.51
CA ASP A 374 -25.04 -8.61 -12.55
C ASP A 374 -25.39 -10.08 -12.90
N GLN A 375 -25.74 -10.90 -11.91
CA GLN A 375 -26.21 -12.27 -12.14
C GLN A 375 -27.59 -12.35 -12.80
N ALA A 376 -28.45 -11.36 -12.59
CA ALA A 376 -29.75 -11.30 -13.25
C ALA A 376 -29.59 -10.92 -14.73
N LEU A 377 -28.71 -9.96 -15.04
CA LEU A 377 -28.40 -9.54 -16.40
C LEU A 377 -27.79 -10.68 -17.24
N VAL A 378 -26.83 -11.43 -16.68
CA VAL A 378 -26.25 -12.60 -17.38
C VAL A 378 -27.31 -13.65 -17.69
N LYS A 379 -28.28 -13.87 -16.79
CA LYS A 379 -29.39 -14.80 -17.05
C LYS A 379 -30.36 -14.30 -18.10
N GLU A 380 -30.60 -12.99 -18.18
CA GLU A 380 -31.42 -12.41 -19.26
C GLU A 380 -30.71 -12.55 -20.62
N GLU A 381 -29.40 -12.27 -20.70
CA GLU A 381 -28.61 -12.48 -21.93
C GLU A 381 -28.60 -13.96 -22.36
N GLU A 382 -28.41 -14.90 -21.43
CA GLU A 382 -28.49 -16.35 -21.72
C GLU A 382 -29.89 -16.77 -22.21
N LEU A 383 -30.95 -16.17 -21.69
CA LEU A 383 -32.33 -16.45 -22.13
C LEU A 383 -32.61 -15.87 -23.52
N GLU A 384 -32.11 -14.67 -23.82
CA GLU A 384 -32.21 -14.07 -25.15
C GLU A 384 -31.45 -14.88 -26.21
N GLU A 385 -30.24 -15.37 -25.91
CA GLU A 385 -29.50 -16.27 -26.81
C GLU A 385 -30.28 -17.57 -27.08
N VAL A 386 -30.90 -18.16 -26.06
CA VAL A 386 -31.74 -19.36 -26.22
C VAL A 386 -32.98 -19.06 -27.07
N LEU A 387 -33.65 -17.92 -26.85
CA LEU A 387 -34.80 -17.49 -27.65
C LEU A 387 -34.43 -17.28 -29.12
N ILE A 388 -33.30 -16.63 -29.41
CA ILE A 388 -32.80 -16.44 -30.78
C ILE A 388 -32.52 -17.80 -31.45
N SER A 389 -31.92 -18.75 -30.73
CA SER A 389 -31.66 -20.09 -31.28
C SER A 389 -32.94 -20.88 -31.61
N LEU A 390 -34.01 -20.67 -30.84
CA LEU A 390 -35.31 -21.31 -31.09
C LEU A 390 -36.05 -20.66 -32.29
N GLU A 391 -35.91 -19.35 -32.47
CA GLU A 391 -36.47 -18.64 -33.64
C GLU A 391 -35.75 -19.02 -34.95
N GLU A 392 -34.43 -19.23 -34.91
CA GLU A 392 -33.64 -19.71 -36.06
C GLU A 392 -33.98 -21.17 -36.44
N GLU A 393 -34.32 -22.04 -35.46
CA GLU A 393 -34.80 -23.41 -35.72
C GLU A 393 -36.21 -23.43 -36.34
N ASP A 394 -37.10 -22.52 -35.94
CA ASP A 394 -38.45 -22.39 -36.51
C ASP A 394 -38.45 -21.83 -37.94
N GLU A 395 -37.56 -20.87 -38.27
CA GLU A 395 -37.39 -20.36 -39.65
C GLU A 395 -36.77 -21.40 -40.60
N ALA A 396 -35.89 -22.28 -40.11
CA ALA A 396 -35.34 -23.39 -40.89
C ALA A 396 -36.39 -24.48 -41.21
N SER A 397 -37.44 -24.60 -40.38
CA SER A 397 -38.52 -25.57 -40.58
C SER A 397 -39.60 -25.12 -41.60
N THR A 398 -39.63 -23.84 -41.97
CA THR A 398 -40.69 -23.26 -42.82
C THR A 398 -40.34 -23.15 -44.31
N GLN A 399 -39.17 -23.61 -44.76
CA GLN A 399 -38.77 -23.56 -46.18
C GLN A 399 -38.97 -24.84 -47.01
N ASP A 400 -39.47 -25.95 -46.45
CA ASP A 400 -39.71 -27.18 -47.21
C ASP A 400 -41.13 -27.73 -47.05
N GLN A 401 -42.14 -27.06 -47.63
CA GLN A 401 -43.41 -27.72 -48.02
C GLN A 401 -44.01 -27.13 -49.30
N VAL A 402 -43.67 -27.73 -50.46
CA VAL A 402 -44.53 -27.73 -51.65
C VAL A 402 -45.21 -29.10 -51.77
N VAL A 403 -46.53 -29.04 -51.79
CA VAL A 403 -47.50 -30.13 -51.82
C VAL A 403 -47.47 -30.92 -53.13
N GLN A 404 -47.37 -32.26 -53.07
CA GLN A 404 -48.10 -33.19 -53.95
C GLN A 404 -48.49 -34.47 -53.17
N GLN A 405 -49.78 -34.81 -53.22
CA GLN A 405 -50.40 -36.08 -52.76
C GLN A 405 -50.80 -36.91 -54.00
N PRO A 406 -51.28 -38.17 -53.86
CA PRO A 406 -50.77 -39.30 -53.09
C PRO A 406 -50.75 -40.62 -53.92
N GLU A 407 -50.12 -41.69 -53.42
CA GLU A 407 -50.59 -43.05 -53.75
C GLU A 407 -50.29 -44.04 -52.61
N VAL A 408 -51.19 -45.01 -52.49
CA VAL A 408 -51.46 -45.88 -51.34
C VAL A 408 -50.60 -47.14 -51.43
N ASP A 409 -50.02 -47.63 -50.33
CA ASP A 409 -50.16 -49.04 -49.96
C ASP A 409 -49.70 -49.43 -48.55
N THR A 410 -50.36 -50.47 -48.06
CA THR A 410 -50.45 -50.98 -46.69
C THR A 410 -49.20 -51.70 -46.16
N CYS A 411 -49.01 -51.71 -44.81
CA CYS A 411 -49.09 -52.90 -43.93
C CYS A 411 -48.16 -52.85 -42.68
N THR A 412 -48.76 -52.94 -41.47
CA THR A 412 -48.37 -53.62 -40.20
C THR A 412 -46.91 -53.56 -39.65
N ALA A 413 -46.57 -53.44 -38.36
CA ALA A 413 -47.22 -53.84 -37.09
C ALA A 413 -46.56 -53.18 -35.83
N THR A 414 -47.38 -52.99 -34.78
CA THR A 414 -47.14 -53.15 -33.31
C THR A 414 -46.11 -52.31 -32.52
N LYS A 415 -46.61 -51.27 -31.81
CA LYS A 415 -46.68 -50.97 -30.34
C LYS A 415 -45.71 -51.65 -29.31
N PRO A 416 -45.57 -51.14 -28.06
CA PRO A 416 -45.65 -49.75 -27.54
C PRO A 416 -44.64 -49.38 -26.41
N LEU A 417 -44.72 -48.11 -25.97
CA LEU A 417 -44.10 -47.47 -24.79
C LEU A 417 -44.44 -48.13 -23.43
N SER A 418 -43.54 -47.98 -22.43
CA SER A 418 -43.83 -47.22 -21.20
C SER A 418 -42.64 -47.13 -20.20
N GLN A 419 -42.39 -45.88 -19.75
CA GLN A 419 -42.10 -45.38 -18.39
C GLN A 419 -41.08 -46.07 -17.47
N ILE A 420 -40.14 -45.26 -16.94
CA ILE A 420 -39.22 -45.59 -15.85
C ILE A 420 -39.44 -44.60 -14.69
N PRO A 421 -39.56 -45.06 -13.43
CA PRO A 421 -39.36 -44.24 -12.24
C PRO A 421 -38.09 -44.61 -11.44
N LEU A 422 -37.73 -43.66 -10.57
CA LEU A 422 -36.66 -43.64 -9.57
C LEU A 422 -36.64 -44.84 -8.60
N THR A 423 -35.47 -45.21 -8.05
CA THR A 423 -35.12 -45.17 -6.59
C THR A 423 -33.82 -45.92 -6.21
N THR A 424 -33.10 -45.33 -5.24
CA THR A 424 -32.39 -45.90 -4.04
C THR A 424 -31.14 -46.79 -4.11
N ASP A 425 -30.09 -46.28 -3.43
CA ASP A 425 -29.26 -46.83 -2.32
C ASP A 425 -28.39 -48.11 -2.41
N GLU A 426 -27.36 -48.07 -1.55
CA GLU A 426 -26.50 -49.15 -0.99
C GLU A 426 -25.30 -49.65 -1.86
N GLN A 427 -24.10 -50.01 -1.36
CA GLN A 427 -23.34 -49.87 -0.11
C GLN A 427 -21.95 -50.58 -0.30
N TRP A 428 -20.91 -50.14 0.45
CA TRP A 428 -19.65 -50.83 0.88
C TRP A 428 -18.58 -51.39 -0.09
N GLY A 429 -17.31 -51.08 0.24
CA GLY A 429 -16.11 -51.89 -0.13
C GLY A 429 -14.77 -51.28 0.32
N VAL A 430 -14.02 -52.00 1.15
CA VAL A 430 -12.75 -51.64 1.85
C VAL A 430 -11.57 -52.46 1.30
N ALA A 431 -10.32 -51.93 1.28
CA ALA A 431 -9.01 -52.62 1.48
C ALA A 431 -7.81 -51.78 0.92
N SER A 432 -6.86 -51.29 1.75
CA SER A 432 -5.47 -51.78 2.03
C SER A 432 -4.51 -51.80 0.81
N GLU A 433 -3.30 -51.21 0.78
CA GLU A 433 -2.03 -51.60 1.45
C GLU A 433 -0.91 -50.54 1.17
N VAL A 434 -0.09 -50.14 2.16
CA VAL A 434 1.36 -50.44 2.38
C VAL A 434 2.40 -49.63 1.57
N ALA A 435 3.37 -49.06 2.30
CA ALA A 435 4.52 -48.24 1.85
C ALA A 435 5.70 -49.09 1.28
N PRO A 436 6.79 -48.46 0.74
CA PRO A 436 7.92 -48.19 1.65
C PRO A 436 8.74 -46.90 1.41
N VAL A 437 9.51 -46.63 2.45
CA VAL A 437 10.52 -45.59 2.70
C VAL A 437 11.79 -45.79 1.87
N VAL A 438 12.43 -44.71 1.39
CA VAL A 438 13.86 -44.70 1.01
C VAL A 438 14.57 -43.45 1.57
N LYS A 439 15.76 -43.70 2.12
CA LYS A 439 16.61 -42.84 2.96
C LYS A 439 17.47 -41.83 2.18
N LYS A 440 17.85 -40.75 2.88
CA LYS A 440 18.97 -39.83 2.61
C LYS A 440 20.33 -40.57 2.58
N PRO A 441 21.36 -39.91 2.01
CA PRO A 441 22.71 -39.98 2.55
C PRO A 441 23.23 -38.62 3.07
N GLU A 442 23.90 -38.69 4.22
CA GLU A 442 24.80 -37.68 4.78
C GLU A 442 26.15 -37.72 4.06
N LEU A 443 26.83 -36.58 3.99
CA LEU A 443 28.28 -36.51 3.80
C LEU A 443 28.84 -35.38 4.65
N THR A 444 29.55 -35.77 5.71
CA THR A 444 30.51 -34.97 6.47
C THR A 444 31.89 -35.10 5.83
N LYS A 445 32.69 -34.02 5.88
CA LYS A 445 34.14 -34.07 6.15
C LYS A 445 34.70 -32.68 6.43
N ASP A 446 35.49 -32.64 7.49
CA ASP A 446 36.15 -31.50 8.14
C ASP A 446 37.39 -30.97 7.41
N LEU A 447 37.84 -29.80 7.93
CA LEU A 447 39.21 -29.22 8.02
C LEU A 447 39.48 -27.99 7.13
N PRO A 448 40.39 -27.07 7.53
CA PRO A 448 40.53 -26.43 8.85
C PRO A 448 40.69 -24.88 8.76
N VAL A 449 40.60 -24.28 9.95
CA VAL A 449 40.96 -22.92 10.44
C VAL A 449 41.98 -22.11 9.61
N GLU A 450 41.64 -20.84 9.35
CA GLU A 450 42.58 -19.72 9.38
C GLU A 450 41.87 -18.41 9.78
N GLN A 451 42.36 -17.76 10.84
CA GLN A 451 42.00 -16.39 11.23
C GLN A 451 42.86 -15.39 10.45
N PRO A 452 42.31 -14.20 10.17
CA PRO A 452 43.13 -12.99 10.21
C PRO A 452 42.64 -12.01 11.28
N SER A 453 43.65 -11.39 11.86
CA SER A 453 43.68 -10.44 12.95
C SER A 453 43.30 -9.01 12.52
N ASN A 454 42.57 -8.34 13.43
CA ASN A 454 42.78 -6.97 13.92
C ASN A 454 42.47 -5.74 13.06
N ASN A 455 41.88 -4.76 13.77
CA ASN A 455 41.75 -3.32 13.50
C ASN A 455 40.90 -2.86 12.31
N ASP A 456 39.67 -2.41 12.61
CA ASP A 456 39.38 -0.97 12.48
C ASP A 456 38.18 -0.56 13.33
N ARG A 457 38.46 0.12 14.45
CA ARG A 457 37.49 0.94 15.16
C ARG A 457 37.43 2.29 14.45
N SER A 458 36.37 2.55 13.68
CA SER A 458 35.94 3.92 13.41
C SER A 458 34.63 4.16 14.14
N SER A 459 34.73 4.84 15.28
CA SER A 459 33.62 5.45 15.98
C SER A 459 33.08 6.60 15.13
N TYR A 460 31.92 6.40 14.51
CA TYR A 460 31.15 7.52 13.99
C TYR A 460 30.45 8.21 15.16
N THR A 461 31.02 9.33 15.57
CA THR A 461 30.44 10.29 16.50
C THR A 461 29.18 10.90 15.89
N GLY A 462 28.12 10.93 16.69
CA GLY A 462 26.80 11.45 16.31
C GLY A 462 26.84 12.88 15.80
N ILE A 463 26.01 13.13 14.79
CA ILE A 463 25.74 14.46 14.26
C ILE A 463 24.59 15.04 15.10
N GLU A 464 24.87 16.19 15.73
CA GLU A 464 23.89 17.03 16.40
C GLU A 464 22.87 17.59 15.40
N GLU A 465 21.59 17.33 15.60
CA GLU A 465 20.50 18.04 14.91
C GLU A 465 20.00 19.18 15.79
N ARG A 466 20.43 20.41 15.48
CA ARG A 466 19.79 21.64 15.98
C ARG A 466 18.58 21.97 15.11
N TRP A 467 17.41 21.94 15.70
CA TRP A 467 16.22 22.59 15.15
C TRP A 467 16.24 24.06 15.58
N GLY A 468 16.52 24.95 14.64
CA GLY A 468 16.53 26.40 14.84
C GLY A 468 15.52 27.06 13.91
N ASP A 469 14.77 28.00 14.47
CA ASP A 469 13.74 28.80 13.82
C ASP A 469 14.23 29.52 12.56
N ALA A 470 13.31 29.68 11.61
CA ALA A 470 13.54 30.31 10.32
C ALA A 470 13.84 31.82 10.46
N GLU A 471 15.00 32.24 9.94
CA GLU A 471 15.21 33.59 9.44
C GLU A 471 15.88 33.52 8.05
N GLU A 472 15.37 34.34 7.13
CA GLU A 472 15.81 34.45 5.74
C GLU A 472 17.31 34.72 5.62
N VAL A 473 18.03 33.86 4.89
CA VAL A 473 19.40 34.16 4.43
C VAL A 473 19.50 33.88 2.94
N THR A 474 19.60 34.97 2.17
CA THR A 474 19.93 34.96 0.74
C THR A 474 21.41 34.53 0.54
N PRO A 475 21.73 33.64 -0.42
CA PRO A 475 23.10 33.19 -0.62
C PRO A 475 23.93 34.23 -1.39
N VAL A 476 24.96 34.75 -0.73
CA VAL A 476 26.03 35.56 -1.31
C VAL A 476 27.05 34.64 -1.99
N PHE A 477 27.11 34.67 -3.32
CA PHE A 477 28.20 34.05 -4.08
C PHE A 477 29.46 34.92 -4.00
N LYS A 478 30.52 34.39 -3.37
CA LYS A 478 31.88 34.94 -3.47
C LYS A 478 32.58 34.35 -4.68
N GLY A 479 32.88 35.20 -5.66
CA GLY A 479 33.79 34.91 -6.76
C GLY A 479 34.47 36.22 -7.19
N GLU A 480 35.69 36.45 -6.73
CA GLU A 480 36.50 37.60 -7.09
C GLU A 480 36.91 37.53 -8.57
N ARG A 481 36.78 38.65 -9.29
CA ARG A 481 37.77 39.16 -10.25
C ARG A 481 37.55 40.66 -10.48
N ARG A 482 38.63 41.43 -10.32
CA ARG A 482 38.71 42.91 -10.42
C ARG A 482 38.83 43.41 -11.86
N PHE A 483 38.60 44.72 -12.01
CA PHE A 483 38.86 45.67 -13.11
C PHE A 483 37.70 45.80 -14.14
N HIS A 484 37.20 46.99 -14.55
CA HIS A 484 37.58 48.40 -14.37
C HIS A 484 36.31 49.29 -14.49
N GLU A 485 36.38 50.49 -13.92
CA GLU A 485 35.35 51.55 -13.95
C GLU A 485 34.98 52.05 -15.36
N ARG A 486 33.70 52.40 -15.58
CA ARG A 486 33.25 53.70 -16.10
C ARG A 486 31.72 53.88 -16.01
N LYS A 487 31.32 55.12 -15.71
CA LYS A 487 29.97 55.65 -15.41
C LYS A 487 29.12 55.92 -16.69
N PRO A 488 27.82 56.29 -16.56
CA PRO A 488 26.72 55.84 -17.42
C PRO A 488 26.35 56.82 -18.54
N VAL A 489 25.63 56.32 -19.56
CA VAL A 489 24.86 57.16 -20.49
C VAL A 489 23.43 56.63 -20.59
N VAL A 490 22.49 57.51 -20.28
CA VAL A 490 21.04 57.35 -20.45
C VAL A 490 20.70 57.54 -21.92
N ARG A 491 19.89 56.66 -22.51
CA ARG A 491 18.92 57.02 -23.57
C ARG A 491 17.77 56.03 -23.65
N ARG A 492 16.57 56.59 -23.71
CA ARG A 492 15.27 55.95 -23.98
C ARG A 492 15.20 55.48 -25.44
N GLU A 493 14.50 54.38 -25.70
CA GLU A 493 13.40 54.26 -26.68
C GLU A 493 12.85 52.80 -26.70
N GLU A 494 11.54 52.67 -26.87
CA GLU A 494 10.72 51.43 -26.91
C GLU A 494 10.86 50.69 -28.27
N PRO A 495 10.00 49.71 -28.62
CA PRO A 495 9.95 48.32 -28.15
C PRO A 495 10.24 47.35 -29.31
N GLN A 496 10.82 46.17 -29.03
CA GLN A 496 10.86 45.07 -30.01
C GLN A 496 10.31 43.79 -29.39
N GLN A 497 9.29 43.26 -30.05
CA GLN A 497 8.78 41.91 -29.90
C GLN A 497 9.91 40.91 -30.07
N ALA A 498 10.03 39.98 -29.13
CA ALA A 498 10.78 38.75 -29.32
C ALA A 498 9.93 37.61 -28.77
N GLU A 499 9.46 36.77 -29.69
CA GLU A 499 8.98 35.42 -29.43
C GLU A 499 10.03 34.68 -28.59
N GLN A 500 9.63 34.11 -27.46
CA GLN A 500 10.40 33.06 -26.80
C GLN A 500 9.71 31.73 -27.08
N GLU A 501 10.35 30.95 -27.92
CA GLU A 501 10.10 29.53 -28.14
C GLU A 501 10.21 28.77 -26.81
N GLU A 502 9.09 28.18 -26.38
CA GLU A 502 9.07 27.12 -25.38
C GLU A 502 9.80 25.89 -25.95
N ARG A 503 10.81 25.40 -25.23
CA ARG A 503 11.52 24.16 -25.59
C ARG A 503 10.67 22.95 -25.19
N PRO A 504 10.28 22.05 -26.11
CA PRO A 504 9.67 20.79 -25.77
C PRO A 504 10.73 19.72 -25.43
N TRP A 505 10.24 18.73 -24.70
CA TRP A 505 10.92 17.55 -24.17
C TRP A 505 11.81 16.84 -25.20
N GLY A 506 13.02 16.49 -24.78
CA GLY A 506 13.99 15.77 -25.60
C GLY A 506 13.52 14.36 -25.92
N THR A 507 13.16 14.12 -27.17
CA THR A 507 13.04 12.80 -27.78
C THR A 507 14.43 12.29 -28.15
N PHE A 508 14.93 11.29 -27.43
CA PHE A 508 16.11 10.54 -27.85
C PHE A 508 15.66 9.34 -28.68
N THR A 509 15.77 9.45 -30.00
CA THR A 509 15.61 8.31 -30.91
C THR A 509 16.90 7.49 -30.94
N GLY A 510 16.77 6.18 -30.70
CA GLY A 510 17.88 5.22 -30.73
C GLY A 510 18.51 5.12 -32.11
N GLY A 511 19.78 5.52 -32.21
CA GLY A 511 20.61 5.29 -33.39
C GLY A 511 21.04 3.83 -33.49
N LYS A 512 20.45 3.09 -34.43
CA LYS A 512 21.04 1.85 -34.96
C LYS A 512 22.39 2.19 -35.60
N LYS A 513 23.48 1.64 -35.06
CA LYS A 513 24.76 1.54 -35.77
C LYS A 513 24.60 0.57 -36.93
N ALA A 514 24.72 1.09 -38.15
CA ALA A 514 25.07 0.29 -39.31
C ALA A 514 26.59 0.13 -39.33
N GLU A 515 27.06 -1.12 -39.30
CA GLU A 515 28.41 -1.48 -39.66
C GLU A 515 28.59 -1.36 -41.18
N GLY A 516 29.72 -0.81 -41.61
CA GLY A 516 30.12 -0.76 -43.00
C GLY A 516 31.63 -0.55 -43.09
N SER A 517 32.28 -1.56 -43.67
CA SER A 517 33.66 -1.61 -44.15
C SER A 517 34.19 -0.35 -44.80
#